data_AF-Q5DM49-F1
#
_entry.id   AF-Q5DM49-F1
#
_cell.length_a   1.000
_cell.length_b   1.000
_cell.length_c   1.000
_cell.angle_alpha   90.00
_cell.angle_beta   90.00
_cell.angle_gamma   90.00
#
_symmetry.space_group_name_H-M   'P 1'
#
loop_
_entity.id
_entity.type
_entity.pdbx_description
1 polymer ?
#
loop_
_entity_poly.entity_id
_entity_poly.type
_entity_poly.pdbx_seq_one_letter_code
_entity_poly.pdbx_strand_id
1 'polypeptide(L)' 'AYERQKNPSKEEREALVEECNRAECIQRGVSPSQAQGLGSNLVTEVRVYNWFANRRKEEAFRHKLAMDT' A
#
# COMPACT_ATOMS: atom_id res chain seq x y z
N ALA A 1 1.55 -0.48 -8.73
CA ALA A 1 2.81 -0.56 -7.94
C ALA A 1 3.33 -1.99 -7.84
N TYR A 2 2.58 -2.93 -7.25
CA TYR A 2 3.03 -4.31 -6.99
C TYR A 2 3.62 -5.07 -8.17
N GLU A 3 2.95 -5.07 -9.33
CA GLU A 3 3.44 -5.77 -10.53
C GLU A 3 4.77 -5.23 -11.06
N ARG A 4 5.11 -3.96 -10.77
CA ARG A 4 6.36 -3.34 -11.21
C ARG A 4 7.51 -3.63 -10.25
N GLN A 5 7.22 -3.64 -8.95
CA GLN A 5 8.20 -3.89 -7.89
C GLN A 5 7.51 -4.55 -6.70
N LYS A 6 7.79 -5.82 -6.46
CA LYS A 6 7.17 -6.60 -5.36
C LYS A 6 7.82 -6.35 -4.00
N ASN A 7 9.04 -5.81 -3.97
CA ASN A 7 9.80 -5.50 -2.76
C ASN A 7 10.27 -4.04 -2.80
N PRO A 8 9.37 -3.06 -2.57
CA PRO A 8 9.73 -1.65 -2.64
C PRO A 8 10.73 -1.28 -1.54
N SER A 9 11.65 -0.37 -1.86
CA SER A 9 12.56 0.26 -0.90
C SER A 9 11.82 1.13 0.12
N LYS A 10 12.53 1.75 1.07
CA LYS A 10 11.91 2.71 1.98
C LYS A 10 11.41 3.95 1.22
N GLU A 11 12.22 4.46 0.32
CA GLU A 11 11.95 5.65 -0.50
C GLU A 11 10.76 5.40 -1.44
N GLU A 12 10.71 4.22 -2.06
CA GLU A 12 9.56 3.83 -2.90
C GLU A 12 8.27 3.70 -2.07
N ARG A 13 8.36 3.20 -0.83
CA ARG A 13 7.21 3.16 0.09
C ARG A 13 6.75 4.56 0.49
N GLU A 14 7.67 5.47 0.79
CA GLU A 14 7.35 6.86 1.12
C GLU A 14 6.65 7.56 -0.05
N ALA A 15 7.13 7.37 -1.29
CA ALA A 15 6.46 7.90 -2.48
C ALA A 15 5.03 7.35 -2.64
N LEU A 16 4.83 6.05 -2.41
CA LEU A 16 3.50 5.43 -2.43
C LEU A 16 2.58 5.95 -1.32
N VAL A 17 3.12 6.22 -0.12
CA VAL A 17 2.36 6.84 0.97
C VAL A 17 1.84 8.20 0.55
N GLU A 18 2.68 9.04 -0.06
CA GLU A 18 2.27 10.36 -0.53
C GLU A 18 1.22 10.28 -1.64
N GLU A 19 1.43 9.41 -2.63
CA GLU A 19 0.49 9.21 -3.73
C GLU A 19 -0.88 8.72 -3.24
N CYS A 20 -0.89 7.71 -2.36
CA CYS A 20 -2.12 7.16 -1.80
C CYS A 20 -2.86 8.18 -0.93
N ASN A 21 -2.16 8.93 -0.06
CA ASN A 21 -2.79 9.94 0.77
C ASN A 21 -3.33 11.11 -0.07
N ARG A 22 -2.63 11.52 -1.12
CA ARG A 22 -3.12 12.54 -2.05
C ARG A 22 -4.43 12.10 -2.72
N ALA A 23 -4.48 10.86 -3.21
CA ALA A 23 -5.68 10.30 -3.82
C ALA A 23 -6.84 10.18 -2.83
N GLU A 24 -6.58 9.67 -1.62
CA GLU A 24 -7.58 9.52 -0.56
C GLU A 24 -8.14 10.90 -0.11
N CYS A 25 -7.27 11.92 -0.02
CA CYS A 25 -7.68 13.29 0.26
C CYS A 25 -8.65 13.82 -0.80
N ILE A 26 -8.28 13.71 -2.08
CA ILE A 26 -9.13 14.16 -3.19
C ILE A 26 -10.48 13.44 -3.16
N GLN A 27 -10.49 12.12 -2.95
CA GLN A 27 -11.71 11.32 -2.90
C GLN A 27 -12.67 11.77 -1.78
N ARG A 28 -12.13 12.27 -0.66
CA ARG A 28 -12.91 12.70 0.51
C ARG A 28 -13.16 14.20 0.57
N GLY A 29 -12.68 14.98 -0.41
CA GLY A 29 -12.76 16.43 -0.38
C GLY A 29 -11.89 17.09 0.71
N VAL A 30 -10.85 16.39 1.18
CA VAL A 30 -9.85 16.93 2.10
C VAL A 30 -8.72 17.56 1.28
N SER A 31 -8.21 18.72 1.70
CA SER A 31 -7.05 19.32 1.04
C SER A 31 -5.83 18.37 1.16
N PRO A 32 -5.06 18.11 0.09
CA PRO A 32 -3.84 17.31 0.18
C PRO A 32 -2.82 17.84 1.21
N SER A 33 -2.82 19.16 1.48
CA SER A 33 -1.99 19.77 2.53
C SER A 33 -2.44 19.40 3.95
N GLN A 34 -3.64 18.85 4.11
CA GLN A 34 -4.26 18.44 5.37
C GLN A 34 -4.48 16.92 5.43
N ALA A 35 -3.58 16.13 4.84
CA ALA A 35 -3.71 14.67 4.80
C ALA A 35 -3.87 14.02 6.19
N GLN A 36 -3.40 14.65 7.26
CA GLN A 36 -3.65 14.20 8.64
C GLN A 36 -5.15 14.15 9.00
N GLY A 37 -6.00 14.91 8.31
CA GLY A 37 -7.46 14.88 8.43
C GLY A 37 -8.10 13.57 7.95
N LEU A 38 -7.35 12.67 7.30
CA LEU A 38 -7.82 11.33 6.92
C LEU A 38 -8.05 10.40 8.14
N GLY A 39 -7.49 10.73 9.30
CA GLY A 39 -7.65 9.96 10.54
C GLY A 39 -7.28 8.50 10.38
N SER A 40 -8.20 7.59 10.71
CA SER A 40 -8.00 6.14 10.57
C SER A 40 -7.78 5.67 9.13
N ASN A 41 -8.04 6.52 8.12
CA ASN A 41 -7.78 6.21 6.70
C ASN A 41 -6.43 6.76 6.22
N LEU A 42 -5.68 7.45 7.08
CA LEU A 42 -4.33 7.88 6.76
C LEU A 42 -3.48 6.66 6.37
N VAL A 43 -2.90 6.72 5.18
CA VAL A 43 -1.95 5.72 4.71
C VAL A 43 -0.61 6.04 5.36
N THR A 44 -0.06 5.07 6.07
CA THR A 44 1.26 5.17 6.70
C THR A 44 2.22 4.22 6.00
N GLU A 45 3.51 4.46 6.18
CA GLU A 45 4.57 3.59 5.65
C GLU A 45 4.34 2.12 6.06
N VAL A 46 3.99 1.88 7.33
CA VAL A 46 3.66 0.55 7.87
C VAL A 46 2.49 -0.10 7.13
N ARG A 47 1.45 0.67 6.77
CA ARG A 47 0.30 0.13 6.00
C ARG A 47 0.72 -0.28 4.60
N VAL A 48 1.54 0.54 3.92
CA VAL A 48 2.09 0.20 2.60
C VAL A 48 2.95 -1.06 2.72
N TYR A 49 3.90 -1.10 3.65
CA TYR A 49 4.73 -2.28 3.90
C TYR A 49 3.88 -3.55 4.11
N ASN A 50 2.89 -3.49 5.00
CA ASN A 50 2.01 -4.62 5.29
C ASN A 50 1.20 -5.06 4.07
N TRP A 51 0.75 -4.12 3.25
CA TRP A 51 0.04 -4.42 2.01
C TRP A 51 0.92 -5.24 1.05
N PHE A 52 2.18 -4.81 0.84
CA PHE A 52 3.14 -5.57 0.01
C PHE A 52 3.46 -6.94 0.62
N ALA A 53 3.66 -7.02 1.93
CA ALA A 53 3.91 -8.29 2.61
C ALA A 53 2.73 -9.27 2.48
N ASN A 54 1.49 -8.77 2.58
CA ASN A 54 0.29 -9.58 2.39
C ASN A 54 0.15 -10.07 0.96
N ARG A 55 0.40 -9.23 -0.05
CA ARG A 55 0.38 -9.64 -1.46
C ARG A 55 1.38 -10.75 -1.76
N ARG A 56 2.62 -10.66 -1.26
CA ARG A 56 3.61 -11.74 -1.41
C ARG A 56 3.17 -13.03 -0.71
N LYS A 57 2.57 -12.92 0.49
CA LYS A 57 2.01 -14.07 1.21
C LYS A 57 0.85 -14.72 0.44
N GLU A 58 -0.05 -13.93 -0.14
CA GLU A 58 -1.16 -14.41 -0.98
C GLU A 58 -0.65 -15.20 -2.20
N GLU A 59 0.38 -14.70 -2.89
CA GLU A 59 0.98 -15.41 -4.03
C GLU A 59 1.64 -16.72 -3.60
N ALA A 60 2.42 -16.69 -2.51
CA ALA A 60 3.06 -17.90 -1.98
C ALA A 60 2.02 -18.95 -1.56
N PHE A 61 0.93 -18.53 -0.91
CA PHE A 61 -0.14 -19.42 -0.50
C PHE A 61 -0.86 -20.02 -1.71
N ARG A 62 -1.17 -19.22 -2.73
CA ARG A 62 -1.79 -19.69 -3.98
C ARG A 62 -0.91 -20.69 -4.71
N HIS A 63 0.41 -20.45 -4.80
CA HIS A 63 1.33 -21.40 -5.42
C HIS A 63 1.40 -22.73 -4.67
N LYS A 64 1.43 -22.68 -3.33
CA LYS A 64 1.42 -23.90 -2.51
C LYS A 64 0.17 -24.73 -2.76
N LEU A 65 -1.02 -24.11 -2.74
CA LEU A 65 -2.27 -24.82 -3.02
C LEU A 65 -2.28 -25.47 -4.41
N ALA A 66 -1.74 -24.78 -5.42
CA ALA A 66 -1.64 -25.32 -6.77
C ALA A 66 -0.65 -26.49 -6.92
N MET A 67 0.34 -26.61 -6.02
CA MET A 67 1.26 -27.76 -5.97
C MET A 67 0.69 -28.94 -5.17
N ASP A 68 -0.24 -28.67 -4.24
CA ASP A 68 -0.92 -29.68 -3.42
C ASP A 68 -2.15 -30.31 -4.15
N THR A 69 -2.40 -29.94 -5.42
CA THR A 69 -3.48 -30.46 -6.28
C THR A 69 -2.93 -31.40 -7.34
#